data_AF-A0A498ERW1-F1
#
_entry.id   AF-A0A498ERW1-F1
#
_cell.length_a   1.000
_cell.length_b   1.000
_cell.length_c   1.000
_cell.angle_alpha   90.00
_cell.angle_beta   90.00
_cell.angle_gamma   90.00
#
_symmetry.space_group_name_H-M   'P 1'
#
loop_
_entity.id
_entity.type
_entity.pdbx_description
1 polymer ?
#
loop_
_entity_poly.entity_id
_entity_poly.type
_entity_poly.pdbx_seq_one_letter_code
_entity_poly.pdbx_strand_id
1 'polypeptide(L)'
;MATETQTGLSSHIRGVTVTTLACLAGIAAAVVSGAVVGTSPEAATNQLAVGILGALVLIQFPVLRVVGVDVNGFGAKDYLYVVFMTFALWFITFAILLTSGVQL
;
A
#
# COMPACT_ATOMS: atom_id res chain seq x y z
N MET A 1 15.41 12.26 34.14
CA MET A 1 14.48 11.52 33.28
C MET A 1 13.25 12.39 33.09
N ALA A 2 13.13 13.04 31.94
CA ALA A 2 11.95 13.81 31.59
C ALA A 2 10.95 12.85 30.93
N THR A 3 9.74 12.80 31.46
CA THR A 3 8.61 12.11 30.84
C THR A 3 8.24 12.89 29.59
N GLU A 4 8.80 12.50 28.43
CA GLU A 4 8.26 12.95 27.16
C GLU A 4 6.85 12.35 27.03
N THR A 5 5.86 13.22 27.16
CA THR A 5 4.47 12.86 26.87
C THR A 5 4.40 12.66 25.36
N GLN A 6 4.66 11.44 24.89
CA GLN A 6 4.53 11.07 23.48
C GLN A 6 3.03 11.06 23.14
N THR A 7 2.48 12.21 22.76
CA THR A 7 1.14 12.32 22.17
C THR A 7 1.16 11.65 20.79
N GLY A 8 0.98 10.33 20.75
CA GLY A 8 0.97 9.54 19.50
C GLY A 8 1.17 8.04 19.72
N LEU A 9 1.13 7.27 18.63
CA LEU A 9 1.52 5.85 18.65
C LEU A 9 2.99 5.71 19.07
N SER A 10 3.29 4.72 19.91
CA SER A 10 4.69 4.37 20.20
C SER A 10 5.44 4.01 18.91
N SER A 11 6.76 4.24 18.87
CA SER A 11 7.56 3.99 17.66
C SER A 11 7.39 2.57 17.09
N HIS A 12 7.22 1.57 17.96
CA HIS A 12 7.00 0.20 17.53
C HIS A 12 5.63 0.02 16.86
N ILE A 13 4.56 0.50 17.50
CA ILE A 13 3.20 0.39 16.95
C ILE A 13 3.08 1.18 15.66
N ARG A 14 3.65 2.39 15.58
CA ARG A 14 3.69 3.17 14.34
C ARG A 14 4.32 2.37 13.19
N GLY A 15 5.46 1.72 13.43
CA GLY A 15 6.12 0.89 12.42
C GLY A 15 5.21 -0.26 11.95
N VAL A 16 4.66 -1.02 12.89
CA VAL A 16 3.75 -2.14 12.60
C VAL A 16 2.51 -1.67 11.82
N THR A 17 1.89 -0.55 12.23
CA THR A 17 0.72 0.02 11.56
C THR A 17 1.03 0.44 10.13
N VAL A 18 2.14 1.16 9.91
CA VAL A 18 2.55 1.62 8.57
C VAL A 18 2.80 0.43 7.64
N THR A 19 3.56 -0.57 8.09
CA THR A 19 3.83 -1.77 7.29
C THR A 19 2.55 -2.55 6.99
N THR A 20 1.70 -2.77 7.99
CA THR A 20 0.46 -3.53 7.81
C THR A 20 -0.46 -2.85 6.80
N LEU A 21 -0.66 -1.54 6.92
CA LEU A 21 -1.48 -0.77 5.98
C LEU A 21 -0.87 -0.71 4.58
N ALA A 22 0.46 -0.60 4.47
CA ALA A 22 1.15 -0.66 3.20
C ALA A 22 0.91 -1.99 2.46
N CYS A 23 1.07 -3.10 3.19
CA CYS A 23 0.84 -4.43 2.64
C CYS A 23 -0.62 -4.66 2.23
N LEU A 24 -1.57 -4.33 3.11
CA LEU A 24 -3.00 -4.53 2.84
C LEU A 24 -3.49 -3.69 1.65
N ALA A 25 -3.03 -2.45 1.53
CA ALA A 25 -3.37 -1.60 0.39
C ALA A 25 -2.76 -2.13 -0.92
N GLY A 26 -1.56 -2.71 -0.89
CA GLY A 26 -0.97 -3.37 -2.07
C GLY A 26 -1.84 -4.53 -2.56
N ILE A 27 -2.31 -5.38 -1.64
CA ILE A 27 -3.24 -6.48 -1.96
C ILE A 27 -4.56 -5.92 -2.52
N ALA A 28 -5.14 -4.91 -1.86
CA ALA A 28 -6.37 -4.27 -2.32
C ALA A 28 -6.19 -3.66 -3.73
N ALA A 29 -5.06 -3.02 -4.00
CA ALA A 29 -4.74 -2.47 -5.31
C ALA A 29 -4.66 -3.55 -6.39
N ALA A 30 -4.13 -4.74 -6.06
CA ALA A 30 -4.03 -5.84 -7.01
C ALA A 30 -5.40 -6.42 -7.34
N VAL A 31 -6.26 -6.58 -6.34
CA VAL A 31 -7.65 -7.03 -6.53
C VAL A 31 -8.44 -6.02 -7.38
N VAL A 32 -8.33 -4.72 -7.07
CA VAL A 32 -8.97 -3.66 -7.87
C VAL A 32 -8.42 -3.64 -9.29
N SER A 33 -7.11 -3.82 -9.47
CA SER A 33 -6.49 -3.95 -10.80
C SER A 33 -7.08 -5.14 -11.56
N GLY A 34 -7.12 -6.33 -10.95
CA GLY A 34 -7.72 -7.51 -11.57
C GLY A 34 -9.20 -7.34 -11.93
N ALA A 35 -9.98 -6.68 -11.08
CA ALA A 35 -11.40 -6.42 -11.36
C ALA A 35 -11.62 -5.39 -12.49
N VAL A 36 -10.70 -4.43 -12.66
CA VAL A 36 -10.83 -3.35 -13.65
C VAL A 36 -10.19 -3.70 -15.00
N VAL A 37 -8.98 -4.26 -14.98
CA VAL A 37 -8.22 -4.58 -16.20
C VAL A 37 -8.31 -6.05 -16.62
N GLY A 38 -8.80 -6.92 -15.74
CA GLY A 38 -8.87 -8.36 -15.94
C GLY A 38 -7.70 -9.13 -15.32
N THR A 39 -7.81 -10.45 -15.35
CA THR A 39 -6.86 -11.42 -14.78
C THR A 39 -6.26 -12.34 -15.84
N SER A 40 -6.45 -12.05 -17.13
CA SER A 40 -5.81 -12.79 -18.21
C SER A 40 -4.36 -12.31 -18.43
N PRO A 41 -3.48 -13.12 -19.04
CA PRO A 41 -2.10 -12.71 -19.31
C PRO A 41 -1.98 -11.41 -20.12
N GLU A 42 -2.95 -11.09 -20.97
CA GLU A 42 -2.99 -9.87 -21.77
C GLU A 42 -3.15 -8.61 -20.88
N ALA A 43 -3.87 -8.74 -19.76
CA ALA A 43 -4.10 -7.65 -18.81
C ALA A 43 -2.80 -7.18 -18.13
N ALA A 44 -1.74 -8.00 -18.12
CA ALA A 44 -0.44 -7.65 -17.56
C ALA A 44 0.21 -6.43 -18.25
N THR A 45 -0.17 -6.15 -19.50
CA THR A 45 0.36 -5.02 -20.28
C THR A 45 -0.44 -3.74 -20.11
N ASN A 46 -1.56 -3.78 -19.39
CA ASN A 46 -2.44 -2.63 -19.23
C ASN A 46 -1.89 -1.63 -18.20
N GLN A 47 -1.44 -0.47 -18.69
CA GLN A 47 -0.87 0.61 -17.87
C GLN A 47 -1.86 1.19 -16.84
N LEU A 48 -3.17 0.98 -17.01
CA LEU A 48 -4.17 1.38 -16.02
C LEU A 48 -3.94 0.72 -14.65
N ALA A 49 -3.40 -0.50 -14.61
CA ALA A 49 -3.08 -1.18 -13.36
C ALA A 49 -2.02 -0.41 -12.54
N VAL A 50 -1.05 0.22 -13.22
CA VAL A 50 -0.06 1.13 -12.59
C VAL A 50 -0.72 2.42 -12.11
N GLY A 51 -1.69 2.94 -12.88
CA GLY A 51 -2.51 4.09 -12.47
C GLY A 51 -3.31 3.82 -11.19
N ILE A 52 -3.91 2.63 -11.07
CA ILE A 52 -4.64 2.17 -9.87
C ILE A 52 -3.70 2.09 -8.66
N LEU A 53 -2.52 1.48 -8.83
CA LEU A 53 -1.49 1.45 -7.79
C LEU A 53 -1.13 2.87 -7.33
N GLY A 54 -0.84 3.78 -8.27
CA GLY A 54 -0.48 5.16 -7.96
C GLY A 54 -1.58 5.89 -7.19
N ALA A 55 -2.84 5.74 -7.59
CA ALA A 55 -3.98 6.33 -6.90
C ALA A 55 -4.12 5.81 -5.46
N LEU A 56 -4.00 4.49 -5.26
CA LEU A 56 -4.11 3.89 -3.93
C LEU A 56 -2.94 4.25 -3.01
N VAL A 57 -1.73 4.38 -3.56
CA VAL A 57 -0.57 4.92 -2.83
C VAL A 57 -0.84 6.34 -2.33
N LEU A 58 -1.42 7.20 -3.16
CA LEU A 58 -1.77 8.56 -2.73
C LEU A 58 -2.85 8.58 -1.65
N ILE A 59 -3.83 7.68 -1.72
CA ILE A 59 -4.91 7.53 -0.72
C ILE A 59 -4.38 6.97 0.62
N GLN A 60 -3.27 6.23 0.64
CA GLN A 60 -2.72 5.71 1.89
C GLN A 60 -2.29 6.80 2.86
N PHE A 61 -1.74 7.93 2.39
CA PHE A 61 -1.25 8.99 3.26
C PHE A 61 -2.37 9.66 4.10
N PRO A 62 -3.54 10.05 3.54
CA PRO A 62 -4.65 10.50 4.38
C PRO A 62 -5.19 9.39 5.29
N VAL A 63 -5.23 8.13 4.85
CA VAL A 63 -5.63 7.00 5.72
C VAL A 63 -4.69 6.87 6.92
N LEU A 64 -3.37 6.96 6.70
CA LEU A 64 -2.35 6.93 7.75
C LEU A 64 -2.55 8.08 8.75
N ARG A 65 -2.87 9.30 8.28
CA ARG A 65 -3.19 10.43 9.17
C ARG A 65 -4.42 10.14 10.03
N VAL A 66 -5.48 9.58 9.45
CA VAL A 66 -6.73 9.27 10.17
C VAL A 66 -6.52 8.24 11.27
N VAL A 67 -5.65 7.25 11.07
CA VAL A 67 -5.33 6.24 12.09
C VAL A 67 -4.32 6.73 13.14
N GLY A 68 -3.96 8.02 13.14
CA GLY A 68 -3.09 8.64 14.14
C GLY A 68 -1.59 8.50 13.85
N VAL A 69 -1.20 8.13 12.63
CA VAL A 69 0.22 8.18 12.21
C VAL A 69 0.56 9.62 11.83
N ASP A 70 1.57 10.20 12.47
CA ASP A 70 2.10 11.49 12.05
C ASP A 70 2.92 11.33 10.75
N VAL A 71 2.25 11.64 9.63
CA VAL A 71 2.83 11.62 8.29
C VAL A 71 3.62 12.91 8.00
N ASN A 72 3.44 13.97 8.79
CA ASN A 72 4.18 15.22 8.60
C ASN A 72 5.64 15.09 9.08
N GLY A 73 5.89 14.20 10.05
CA GLY A 73 7.23 13.82 10.47
C GLY A 73 7.93 12.78 9.58
N PHE A 74 7.35 12.38 8.44
CA PHE A 74 7.98 11.40 7.56
C PHE A 74 9.20 11.97 6.84
N GLY A 75 10.32 11.25 6.88
CA GLY A 75 11.44 11.49 5.98
C GLY A 75 11.24 10.81 4.63
N ALA A 76 12.14 11.08 3.68
CA ALA A 76 12.11 10.49 2.34
C ALA A 76 12.08 8.94 2.36
N LYS A 77 12.80 8.32 3.32
CA LYS A 77 12.83 6.86 3.49
C LYS A 77 11.46 6.28 3.86
N ASP A 78 10.66 7.01 4.62
CA ASP A 78 9.37 6.52 5.12
C ASP A 78 8.34 6.53 3.98
N TYR A 79 8.37 7.58 3.15
CA TYR A 79 7.60 7.62 1.90
C TYR A 79 8.02 6.52 0.94
N LEU A 80 9.34 6.36 0.70
CA LEU A 80 9.87 5.29 -0.14
C LEU A 80 9.40 3.92 0.35
N TYR A 81 9.44 3.68 1.66
CA TYR A 81 9.01 2.42 2.26
C TYR A 81 7.53 2.13 1.97
N VAL A 82 6.63 3.10 2.20
CA VAL A 82 5.19 2.91 1.93
C VAL A 82 4.94 2.61 0.45
N VAL A 83 5.54 3.39 -0.45
CA VAL A 83 5.40 3.19 -1.90
C VAL A 83 5.93 1.82 -2.32
N PHE A 84 7.14 1.46 -1.87
CA PHE A 84 7.80 0.22 -2.22
C PHE A 84 7.04 -1.01 -1.70
N MET A 85 6.61 -1.00 -0.43
CA MET A 85 5.87 -2.12 0.14
C MET A 85 4.52 -2.30 -0.55
N THR A 86 3.82 -1.21 -0.85
CA THR A 86 2.54 -1.26 -1.57
C THR A 86 2.74 -1.82 -2.98
N PHE A 87 3.76 -1.35 -3.70
CA PHE A 87 4.15 -1.88 -5.01
C PHE A 87 4.50 -3.37 -4.95
N ALA A 88 5.31 -3.80 -3.98
CA ALA A 88 5.76 -5.18 -3.88
C ALA A 88 4.57 -6.14 -3.67
N LEU A 89 3.67 -5.80 -2.74
CA LEU A 89 2.49 -6.62 -2.49
C LEU A 89 1.50 -6.56 -3.66
N TRP A 90 1.30 -5.39 -4.27
CA TRP A 90 0.51 -5.27 -5.49
C TRP A 90 1.05 -6.16 -6.61
N PHE A 91 2.35 -6.10 -6.88
CA PHE A 91 3.00 -6.81 -7.97
C PHE A 91 2.89 -8.32 -7.80
N ILE A 92 3.21 -8.83 -6.59
CA ILE A 92 3.15 -10.27 -6.30
C ILE A 92 1.70 -10.76 -6.36
N THR A 93 0.76 -10.07 -5.71
CA THR A 93 -0.65 -10.47 -5.73
C THR A 93 -1.23 -10.42 -7.15
N PHE A 94 -0.96 -9.36 -7.91
CA PHE A 94 -1.48 -9.23 -9.27
C PHE A 94 -0.86 -10.28 -10.21
N ALA A 95 0.43 -10.59 -10.08
CA ALA A 95 1.05 -11.69 -10.81
C ALA A 95 0.41 -13.05 -10.51
N ILE A 96 0.04 -13.32 -9.25
CA ILE A 96 -0.71 -14.53 -8.88
C ILE A 96 -2.09 -14.54 -9.52
N LEU A 97 -2.82 -13.42 -9.50
CA LEU A 97 -4.14 -13.32 -10.15
C LEU A 97 -4.04 -13.59 -11.66
N LEU A 98 -3.03 -13.03 -12.32
CA LEU A 98 -2.78 -13.20 -13.76
C LEU A 98 -2.41 -14.63 -14.18
N THR A 99 -1.81 -15.41 -13.27
CA THR A 99 -1.27 -16.75 -13.59
C THR A 99 -2.12 -17.89 -13.04
N SER A 100 -2.99 -17.63 -12.07
CA SER A 100 -3.85 -18.65 -11.44
C SER A 100 -5.13 -18.97 -12.21
N GLY A 101 -5.48 -18.19 -13.25
CA GLY A 101 -6.71 -18.39 -14.04
C GLY A 101 -7.99 -18.05 -13.28
N VAL A 102 -7.91 -17.26 -12.21
CA VAL A 102 -9.05 -16.81 -11.41
C VAL A 102 -9.89 -15.76 -12.16
N GLN A 103 -11.19 -15.72 -11.90
CA GLN A 103 -12.13 -14.69 -12.39
C GLN A 103 -12.62 -13.85 -11.21
N LEU A 104 -12.72 -12.53 -11.40
CA LEU A 104 -13.09 -11.53 -10.39
C LEU A 104 -14.40 -10.82 -10.75
#